data_AF-A0A8T7EYK5-F1
#
_entry.id   AF-A0A8T7EYK5-F1
#
_cell.length_a   1.000
_cell.length_b   1.000
_cell.length_c   1.000
_cell.angle_alpha   90.00
_cell.angle_beta   90.00
_cell.angle_gamma   90.00
#
_symmetry.space_group_name_H-M   'P 1'
#
loop_
_entity.id
_entity.type
_entity.pdbx_description
1 polymer ?
#
loop_
_entity_poly.entity_id
_entity_poly.type
_entity_poly.pdbx_seq_one_letter_code
_entity_poly.pdbx_strand_id
1 'polypeptide(L)'
;MTAVYNGEADFGTTFFSPPVGDFGPWSIGDDPEPYDLTVEDSYIGDDGNLYVGNLRILDARANIRETAPDVIDAVKIVRLSAPIPNDTLSFGAEFPAELADQIVDALIAFSETEEWAQSIGSEDFYGWSGLERVSPSLYDIVRSQFDVLGLTEEDVFGN
;
A
#
# COMPACT_ATOMS: atom_id res chain seq x y z
N MET A 1 0.59 -10.33 -7.79
CA MET A 1 1.14 -9.58 -8.93
C MET A 1 1.87 -10.51 -9.90
N THR A 2 3.00 -11.13 -9.50
CA THR A 2 3.82 -11.99 -10.39
C THR A 2 3.06 -13.10 -11.11
N ALA A 3 2.15 -13.81 -10.44
CA ALA A 3 1.34 -14.84 -11.08
C ALA A 3 0.46 -14.29 -12.22
N VAL A 4 -0.08 -13.07 -12.07
CA VAL A 4 -0.87 -12.41 -13.11
C VAL A 4 0.03 -12.00 -14.27
N TYR A 5 1.18 -11.39 -13.96
CA TYR A 5 2.19 -11.01 -14.96
C TYR A 5 2.69 -12.21 -15.78
N ASN A 6 2.94 -13.36 -15.14
CA ASN A 6 3.40 -14.59 -15.80
C ASN A 6 2.28 -15.34 -16.56
N GLY A 7 1.02 -14.89 -16.50
CA GLY A 7 -0.12 -15.60 -17.07
C GLY A 7 -0.50 -16.89 -16.34
N GLU A 8 -0.07 -17.05 -15.08
CA GLU A 8 -0.43 -18.18 -14.21
C GLU A 8 -1.80 -17.96 -13.53
N ALA A 9 -2.27 -16.71 -13.49
CA ALA A 9 -3.60 -16.33 -13.01
C ALA A 9 -4.20 -15.23 -13.90
N ASP A 10 -5.52 -15.27 -14.11
CA ASP A 10 -6.21 -14.24 -14.91
C ASP A 10 -6.34 -12.89 -14.17
N PHE A 11 -6.47 -12.93 -12.85
CA PHE A 11 -6.62 -11.75 -12.00
C PHE A 11 -6.04 -12.01 -10.60
N GLY A 12 -5.76 -10.93 -9.86
CA GLY A 12 -5.32 -10.98 -8.47
C GLY A 12 -5.68 -9.69 -7.74
N THR A 13 -5.77 -9.78 -6.41
CA THR A 13 -5.99 -8.62 -5.53
C THR A 13 -4.68 -8.24 -4.85
N THR A 14 -4.42 -6.94 -4.72
CA THR A 14 -3.22 -6.40 -4.08
C THR A 14 -3.48 -4.98 -3.59
N PHE A 15 -2.52 -4.37 -2.89
CA PHE A 15 -2.66 -3.00 -2.43
C PHE A 15 -2.54 -2.00 -3.60
N PHE A 16 -3.10 -0.82 -3.40
CA PHE A 16 -2.98 0.29 -4.32
C PHE A 16 -2.64 1.56 -3.54
N SER A 17 -1.59 2.23 -3.99
CA SER A 17 -1.29 3.62 -3.63
C SER A 17 -1.31 4.41 -4.94
N PRO A 18 -1.99 5.57 -4.97
CA PRO A 18 -2.00 6.40 -6.18
C PRO A 18 -0.57 6.82 -6.54
N PRO A 19 -0.28 7.05 -7.83
CA PRO A 19 1.03 7.55 -8.22
C PRO A 19 1.32 8.91 -7.58
N VAL A 20 2.56 9.36 -7.65
CA VAL A 20 2.94 10.74 -7.28
C VAL A 20 3.69 11.41 -8.42
N GLY A 21 3.42 12.68 -8.68
CA GLY A 21 4.01 13.42 -9.81
C GLY A 21 3.22 14.71 -10.10
N ASP A 22 3.38 15.28 -11.30
CA ASP A 22 2.66 16.51 -11.68
C ASP A 22 1.23 16.24 -12.15
N PHE A 23 0.49 15.43 -11.40
CA PHE A 23 -0.95 15.34 -11.51
C PHE A 23 -1.57 15.80 -10.19
N GLY A 24 -2.79 16.33 -10.25
CA GLY A 24 -3.46 16.88 -9.07
C GLY A 24 -3.62 15.82 -7.95
N PRO A 25 -4.04 16.24 -6.75
CA PRO A 25 -4.28 15.28 -5.66
C PRO A 25 -5.29 14.22 -6.11
N TRP A 26 -4.88 12.96 -6.07
CA TRP A 26 -5.74 11.83 -6.37
C TRP A 26 -6.78 11.64 -5.26
N SER A 27 -8.03 11.42 -5.64
CA SER A 27 -9.14 11.14 -4.73
C SER A 27 -9.77 9.79 -5.05
N ILE A 28 -10.41 9.17 -4.04
CA ILE A 28 -11.14 7.91 -4.24
C ILE A 28 -12.20 8.10 -5.33
N GLY A 29 -12.09 7.30 -6.38
CA GLY A 29 -12.97 7.35 -7.55
C GLY A 29 -12.31 7.94 -8.80
N ASP A 30 -11.14 8.59 -8.65
CA ASP A 30 -10.33 9.01 -9.78
C ASP A 30 -9.70 7.80 -10.49
N ASP A 31 -9.21 8.04 -11.72
CA ASP A 31 -8.55 7.03 -12.52
C ASP A 31 -7.31 6.47 -11.77
N PRO A 32 -7.20 5.14 -11.55
CA PRO A 32 -6.02 4.55 -10.93
C PRO A 32 -4.77 4.60 -11.83
N GLU A 33 -4.95 4.79 -13.14
CA GLU A 33 -3.88 4.85 -14.13
C GLU A 33 -3.94 6.19 -14.89
N PRO A 34 -3.66 7.34 -14.23
CA PRO A 34 -3.83 8.67 -14.81
C PRO A 34 -2.69 9.05 -15.79
N TYR A 35 -2.32 8.12 -16.67
CA TYR A 35 -1.29 8.21 -17.69
C TYR A 35 -1.76 7.57 -19.00
N ASP A 36 -1.15 7.94 -20.12
CA ASP A 36 -1.49 7.40 -21.44
C ASP A 36 -0.31 6.62 -22.04
N LEU A 37 -0.35 5.30 -21.93
CA LEU A 37 0.67 4.39 -22.47
C LEU A 37 0.81 4.42 -24.00
N THR A 38 -0.04 5.15 -24.73
CA THR A 38 0.16 5.37 -26.16
C THR A 38 1.17 6.47 -26.47
N VAL A 39 1.51 7.29 -25.47
CA VAL A 39 2.43 8.43 -25.59
C VAL A 39 3.48 8.49 -24.48
N GLU A 40 3.24 7.84 -23.35
CA GLU A 40 4.14 7.79 -22.19
C GLU A 40 4.69 6.38 -22.00
N ASP A 41 6.02 6.27 -21.96
CA ASP A 41 6.69 5.01 -21.70
C ASP A 41 6.85 4.76 -20.19
N SER A 42 6.81 3.48 -19.81
CA SER A 42 7.22 3.06 -18.47
C SER A 42 8.73 2.83 -18.41
N TYR A 43 9.36 3.21 -17.28
CA TYR A 43 10.81 3.05 -17.11
C TYR A 43 11.21 3.00 -15.63
N ILE A 44 12.42 2.50 -15.37
CA ILE A 44 13.07 2.57 -14.05
C ILE A 44 13.96 3.81 -14.03
N GLY A 45 13.71 4.72 -13.08
CA GLY A 45 14.51 5.92 -12.88
C GLY A 45 15.90 5.63 -12.33
N ASP A 46 16.78 6.63 -12.37
CA ASP A 46 18.14 6.54 -11.78
C ASP A 46 18.12 6.33 -10.25
N ASP A 47 16.99 6.68 -9.62
CA ASP A 47 16.69 6.45 -8.21
C ASP A 47 16.16 5.03 -7.94
N GLY A 48 16.06 4.19 -8.98
CA GLY A 48 15.59 2.82 -8.90
C GLY A 48 14.07 2.69 -8.84
N ASN A 49 13.28 3.76 -8.92
CA ASN A 49 11.82 3.70 -8.84
C ASN A 49 11.17 3.46 -10.21
N LEU A 50 9.94 2.93 -10.21
CA LEU A 50 9.14 2.73 -11.41
C LEU A 50 8.35 4.00 -11.77
N TYR A 51 8.45 4.43 -13.02
CA TYR A 51 7.78 5.61 -13.55
C TYR A 51 6.97 5.30 -14.81
N VAL A 52 5.95 6.12 -15.06
CA VAL A 52 5.28 6.28 -16.36
C VAL A 52 5.21 7.77 -16.65
N GLY A 53 5.83 8.23 -17.74
CA GLY A 53 5.97 9.67 -17.98
C GLY A 53 6.68 10.36 -16.80
N ASN A 54 6.03 11.33 -16.15
CA ASN A 54 6.53 12.00 -14.95
C ASN A 54 5.89 11.48 -13.64
N LEU A 55 5.14 10.38 -13.71
CA LEU A 55 4.43 9.81 -12.58
C LEU A 55 5.21 8.64 -11.98
N ARG A 56 5.53 8.73 -10.70
CA ARG A 56 6.10 7.60 -9.94
C ARG A 56 4.99 6.66 -9.52
N ILE A 57 5.16 5.37 -9.82
CA ILE A 57 4.21 4.32 -9.50
C ILE A 57 4.48 3.81 -8.09
N LEU A 58 3.43 3.78 -7.25
CA LEU A 58 3.51 3.37 -5.84
C LEU A 58 2.66 2.13 -5.53
N ASP A 59 1.96 1.57 -6.52
CA ASP A 59 1.18 0.34 -6.34
C ASP A 59 2.06 -0.92 -6.43
N ALA A 60 1.45 -2.09 -6.22
CA ALA A 60 2.14 -3.37 -6.16
C ALA A 60 2.98 -3.74 -7.40
N ARG A 61 2.81 -3.06 -8.55
CA ARG A 61 3.66 -3.24 -9.73
C ARG A 61 5.09 -2.76 -9.47
N ALA A 62 5.26 -1.69 -8.67
CA ALA A 62 6.56 -1.19 -8.27
C ALA A 62 7.40 -2.26 -7.53
N ASN A 63 6.77 -3.21 -6.84
CA ASN A 63 7.48 -4.24 -6.08
C ASN A 63 8.16 -5.31 -6.95
N ILE A 64 7.78 -5.42 -8.24
CA ILE A 64 8.38 -6.43 -9.14
C ILE A 64 9.20 -5.81 -10.27
N ARG A 65 9.37 -4.49 -10.25
CA ARG A 65 9.98 -3.67 -11.29
C ARG A 65 11.39 -4.12 -11.72
N GLU A 66 12.18 -4.67 -10.80
CA GLU A 66 13.52 -5.21 -11.12
C GLU A 66 13.46 -6.49 -11.97
N THR A 67 12.45 -7.32 -11.73
CA THR A 67 12.29 -8.63 -12.40
C THR A 67 11.34 -8.59 -13.59
N ALA A 68 10.47 -7.57 -13.64
CA ALA A 68 9.44 -7.35 -14.65
C ALA A 68 9.36 -5.84 -14.94
N PRO A 69 10.34 -5.26 -15.66
CA PRO A 69 10.40 -3.82 -15.93
C PRO A 69 9.25 -3.33 -16.82
N ASP A 70 8.61 -4.21 -17.59
CA ASP A 70 7.46 -3.97 -18.47
C ASP A 70 6.11 -4.30 -17.81
N VAL A 71 6.06 -4.45 -16.48
CA VAL A 71 4.85 -4.81 -15.74
C VAL A 71 3.67 -3.86 -16.00
N ILE A 72 3.94 -2.57 -16.25
CA ILE A 72 2.91 -1.56 -16.54
C ILE A 72 2.19 -1.87 -17.86
N ASP A 73 2.93 -2.35 -18.86
CA ASP A 73 2.38 -2.70 -20.17
C ASP A 73 1.65 -4.04 -20.13
N ALA A 74 2.12 -4.96 -19.28
CA ALA A 74 1.59 -6.32 -19.17
C ALA A 74 0.33 -6.43 -18.29
N VAL A 75 0.19 -5.59 -17.25
CA VAL A 75 -0.87 -5.71 -16.24
C VAL A 75 -1.60 -4.39 -16.00
N LYS A 76 -2.93 -4.44 -16.02
CA LYS A 76 -3.82 -3.29 -15.79
C LYS A 76 -4.66 -3.41 -14.53
N ILE A 77 -4.96 -2.25 -13.93
CA ILE A 77 -5.92 -2.17 -12.83
C ILE A 77 -7.34 -2.18 -13.39
N VAL A 78 -8.10 -3.23 -13.07
CA VAL A 78 -9.50 -3.34 -13.54
C VAL A 78 -10.51 -2.68 -12.61
N ARG A 79 -10.19 -2.57 -11.31
CA ARG A 79 -11.08 -2.02 -10.29
C ARG A 79 -10.34 -1.74 -8.99
N LEU A 80 -10.70 -0.65 -8.32
CA LEU A 80 -10.40 -0.42 -6.91
C LEU A 80 -11.57 -0.87 -6.03
N SER A 81 -11.28 -1.58 -4.94
CA SER A 81 -12.28 -1.93 -3.93
C SER A 81 -12.69 -0.70 -3.11
N ALA A 82 -13.65 -0.89 -2.19
CA ALA A 82 -13.82 0.07 -1.11
C ALA A 82 -12.49 0.21 -0.34
N PRO A 83 -12.15 1.42 0.15
CA PRO A 83 -10.95 1.63 0.92
C PRO A 83 -11.02 0.82 2.22
N ILE A 84 -9.87 0.24 2.59
CA ILE A 84 -9.66 -0.40 3.87
C ILE A 84 -8.55 0.35 4.62
N PRO A 85 -8.52 0.30 5.96
CA PRO A 85 -7.39 0.84 6.71
C PRO A 85 -6.08 0.19 6.27
N ASN A 86 -5.00 0.98 6.22
CA ASN A 86 -3.65 0.47 6.05
C ASN A 86 -3.21 -0.37 7.27
N ASP A 87 -2.03 -0.97 7.17
CA ASP A 87 -1.44 -1.77 8.24
C ASP A 87 -1.33 -0.98 9.57
N THR A 88 -1.48 -1.70 10.68
CA THR A 88 -1.26 -1.15 12.03
C THR A 88 0.03 -1.62 12.65
N LEU A 89 0.61 -0.75 13.48
CA LEU A 89 1.38 -1.17 14.64
C LEU A 89 0.44 -1.40 15.83
N SER A 90 0.47 -2.61 16.40
CA SER A 90 -0.41 -3.00 17.50
C SER A 90 0.39 -3.51 18.70
N PHE A 91 -0.09 -3.20 19.90
CA PHE A 91 0.47 -3.70 21.15
C PHE A 91 -0.44 -4.80 21.71
N GLY A 92 0.15 -5.78 22.39
CA GLY A 92 -0.61 -6.82 23.09
C GLY A 92 -1.46 -6.22 24.23
N ALA A 93 -2.55 -6.89 24.59
CA ALA A 93 -3.50 -6.39 25.59
C ALA A 93 -2.88 -6.11 26.97
N GLU A 94 -1.82 -6.83 27.33
CA GLU A 94 -1.09 -6.66 28.61
C GLU A 94 0.12 -5.73 28.50
N PHE A 95 0.37 -5.15 27.33
CA PHE A 95 1.51 -4.25 27.14
C PHE A 95 1.28 -2.92 27.91
N PRO A 96 2.29 -2.39 28.64
CA PRO A 96 2.10 -1.19 29.44
C PRO A 96 1.74 0.03 28.57
N ALA A 97 0.57 0.63 28.82
CA ALA A 97 0.06 1.75 28.02
C ALA A 97 1.01 2.94 27.94
N GLU A 98 1.63 3.31 29.07
CA GLU A 98 2.58 4.43 29.11
C GLU A 98 3.82 4.17 28.23
N LEU A 99 4.29 2.91 28.17
CA LEU A 99 5.40 2.54 27.31
C LEU A 99 4.97 2.50 25.84
N ALA A 100 3.74 2.05 25.55
CA ALA A 100 3.19 2.07 24.20
C ALA A 100 3.14 3.50 23.65
N ASP A 101 2.65 4.44 24.47
CA ASP A 101 2.57 5.85 24.09
C ASP A 101 3.96 6.44 23.80
N GLN A 102 4.96 6.14 24.64
CA GLN A 102 6.34 6.57 24.39
C GLN A 102 6.90 6.03 23.07
N ILE A 103 6.61 4.76 22.74
CA ILE A 103 7.04 4.14 21.47
C ILE A 103 6.34 4.82 20.29
N VAL A 104 5.02 5.02 20.38
CA VAL A 104 4.24 5.66 19.31
C VAL A 104 4.73 7.08 19.05
N ASP A 105 4.93 7.88 20.10
CA ASP A 105 5.40 9.26 19.96
C ASP A 105 6.80 9.32 19.34
N ALA A 106 7.70 8.41 19.74
CA ALA A 106 9.04 8.32 19.16
C ALA A 106 9.01 7.91 17.68
N LEU A 107 8.13 6.98 17.29
CA LEU A 107 8.01 6.54 15.91
C LEU A 107 7.38 7.60 15.01
N ILE A 108 6.36 8.33 15.49
CA ILE A 108 5.79 9.47 14.76
C ILE A 108 6.86 10.53 14.55
N ALA A 109 7.59 10.93 15.61
CA ALA A 109 8.67 11.90 15.49
C ALA A 109 9.79 11.42 14.55
N PHE A 110 10.13 10.13 14.56
CA PHE A 110 11.10 9.54 13.65
C PHE A 110 10.61 9.54 12.20
N SER A 111 9.31 9.35 11.96
CA SER A 111 8.74 9.37 10.61
C SER A 111 8.82 10.72 9.91
N GLU A 112 9.07 11.79 10.68
CA GLU A 112 9.26 13.15 10.15
C GLU A 112 10.73 13.44 9.79
N THR A 113 11.67 12.52 10.02
CA THR A 113 13.10 12.73 9.72
C THR A 113 13.53 12.12 8.38
N GLU A 114 14.63 12.60 7.82
CA GLU A 114 15.17 12.10 6.54
C GLU A 114 15.61 10.62 6.64
N GLU A 115 16.00 10.17 7.84
CA GLU A 115 16.41 8.79 8.10
C GLU A 115 15.24 7.79 8.03
N TRP A 116 13.98 8.24 8.10
CA TRP A 116 12.81 7.38 7.96
C TRP A 116 12.85 6.57 6.65
N ALA A 117 13.21 7.24 5.55
CA ALA A 117 13.32 6.65 4.21
C ALA A 117 14.43 5.58 4.10
N GLN A 118 15.32 5.48 5.08
CA GLN A 118 16.37 4.46 5.16
C GLN A 118 16.00 3.29 6.11
N SER A 119 14.75 3.25 6.59
CA SER A 119 14.26 2.29 7.57
C SER A 119 12.97 1.61 7.10
N ILE A 120 11.96 1.48 7.96
CA ILE A 120 10.61 0.99 7.63
C ILE A 120 9.91 1.86 6.57
N GLY A 121 10.32 3.12 6.42
CA GLY A 121 9.84 4.00 5.36
C GLY A 121 10.43 3.74 3.97
N SER A 122 11.48 2.91 3.87
CA SER A 122 12.06 2.56 2.57
C SER A 122 11.08 1.75 1.74
N GLU A 123 10.88 2.13 0.48
CA GLU A 123 10.06 1.38 -0.49
C GLU A 123 10.64 0.00 -0.83
N ASP A 124 11.95 -0.18 -0.68
CA ASP A 124 12.60 -1.48 -0.82
C ASP A 124 12.44 -2.36 0.43
N PHE A 125 11.67 -1.88 1.41
CA PHE A 125 11.32 -2.62 2.62
C PHE A 125 9.82 -2.61 2.91
N TYR A 126 9.32 -1.75 3.80
CA TYR A 126 7.88 -1.68 4.16
C TYR A 126 7.14 -0.55 3.44
N GLY A 127 7.84 0.46 2.93
CA GLY A 127 7.26 1.55 2.14
C GLY A 127 6.27 2.45 2.90
N TRP A 128 6.37 2.53 4.23
CA TRP A 128 5.46 3.39 5.00
C TRP A 128 5.80 4.87 4.77
N SER A 129 4.81 5.68 4.40
CA SER A 129 5.03 7.13 4.23
C SER A 129 4.97 7.92 5.54
N GLY A 130 4.48 7.31 6.63
CA GLY A 130 4.34 7.95 7.92
C GLY A 130 3.47 7.15 8.87
N LEU A 131 3.21 7.74 10.04
CA LEU A 131 2.43 7.13 11.12
C LEU A 131 1.46 8.14 11.72
N GLU A 132 0.27 7.68 12.07
CA GLU A 132 -0.71 8.48 12.80
C GLU A 132 -1.41 7.67 13.89
N ARG A 133 -1.88 8.37 14.92
CA ARG A 133 -2.70 7.77 15.98
C ARG A 133 -4.12 7.59 15.48
N VAL A 134 -4.59 6.34 15.47
CA VAL A 134 -5.93 5.98 15.02
C VAL A 134 -6.79 5.44 16.16
N SER A 135 -8.10 5.63 16.03
CA SER A 135 -9.10 5.01 16.92
C SER A 135 -9.31 3.54 16.56
N PRO A 136 -9.56 2.64 17.52
CA PRO A 136 -9.95 1.25 17.24
C PRO A 136 -11.20 1.09 16.35
N SER A 137 -12.05 2.13 16.27
CA SER A 137 -13.22 2.16 15.40
C SER A 137 -12.87 2.23 13.91
N LEU A 138 -11.64 2.62 13.56
CA LEU A 138 -11.18 2.60 12.16
C LEU A 138 -11.27 1.18 11.55
N TYR A 139 -11.08 0.15 12.39
CA TYR A 139 -11.14 -1.25 11.98
C TYR A 139 -12.56 -1.85 12.02
N ASP A 140 -13.61 -1.07 12.32
CA ASP A 140 -14.99 -1.56 12.33
C ASP A 140 -15.43 -2.04 10.95
N ILE A 141 -14.88 -1.46 9.87
CA ILE A 141 -15.13 -1.95 8.50
C ILE A 141 -14.62 -3.38 8.28
N VAL A 142 -13.52 -3.76 8.94
CA VAL A 142 -12.97 -5.12 8.89
C VAL A 142 -13.83 -6.05 9.74
N ARG A 143 -14.21 -5.62 10.95
CA ARG A 143 -15.10 -6.38 11.83
C ARG A 143 -16.45 -6.68 11.18
N SER A 144 -17.02 -5.71 10.46
CA SER A 144 -18.30 -5.91 9.78
C SER A 144 -18.22 -6.88 8.59
N GLN A 145 -17.02 -7.20 8.07
CA GLN A 145 -16.89 -8.24 7.04
C GLN A 145 -17.25 -9.63 7.56
N PHE A 146 -17.04 -9.92 8.85
CA PHE A 146 -17.47 -11.18 9.46
C PHE A 146 -18.98 -11.37 9.31
N ASP A 147 -19.76 -10.33 9.64
CA ASP A 147 -21.22 -10.35 9.49
C ASP A 147 -21.65 -10.53 8.03
N VAL A 148 -20.99 -9.82 7.10
CA VAL A 148 -21.30 -9.91 5.66
C VAL A 148 -21.00 -11.30 5.10
N LEU A 149 -19.90 -11.91 5.52
CA LEU A 149 -19.46 -13.22 5.06
C LEU A 149 -20.16 -14.38 5.81
N GLY A 150 -20.90 -14.07 6.89
CA GLY A 150 -21.50 -15.07 7.77
C GLY A 150 -20.44 -15.91 8.50
N LEU A 151 -19.27 -15.32 8.78
CA LEU A 151 -18.17 -15.95 9.49
C LEU A 151 -18.06 -15.42 10.91
N THR A 152 -17.48 -16.22 11.79
CA THR A 152 -17.12 -15.82 13.15
C THR A 152 -15.61 -15.62 13.27
N GLU A 153 -15.17 -15.01 14.38
CA GLU A 153 -13.75 -14.96 14.72
C GLU A 153 -13.14 -16.36 14.86
N GLU A 154 -13.89 -17.33 15.40
CA GLU A 154 -13.47 -18.73 15.52
C GLU A 154 -13.23 -19.36 14.14
N ASP A 155 -14.10 -19.10 13.16
CA ASP A 155 -13.95 -19.63 11.80
C ASP A 155 -12.66 -19.15 11.10
N VAL A 156 -12.15 -17.97 11.47
CA VAL A 156 -10.98 -17.35 10.83
C VAL A 156 -9.70 -17.54 11.64
N PHE A 157 -9.77 -17.38 12.96
CA PHE A 157 -8.60 -17.39 13.85
C PHE A 157 -8.39 -18.73 14.55
N GLY A 158 -9.38 -19.63 14.54
CA GLY A 158 -9.26 -20.99 15.07
C GLY A 158 -9.05 -21.08 16.58
N ASN A 159 -9.46 -20.05 17.32
CA ASN A 159 -9.33 -19.94 18.78
C ASN A 159 -10.66 -20.18 19.49
#